data_AF-A0AAE1Y6P4-F1
#
_entry.id   AF-A0AAE1Y6P4-F1
#
_cell.length_a   1.000
_cell.length_b   1.000
_cell.length_c   1.000
_cell.angle_alpha   90.00
_cell.angle_beta   90.00
_cell.angle_gamma   90.00
#
_symmetry.space_group_name_H-M   'P 1'
#
loop_
_entity.id
_entity.type
_entity.pdbx_description
1 polymer ?
#
loop_
_entity_poly.entity_id
_entity_poly.type
_entity_poly.pdbx_seq_one_letter_code
_entity_poly.pdbx_strand_id
1 'polypeptide(L)'
;MFTRMVEKSFEQVKKADFALCNAVDELESEALLALSQKHSTYAIDPINFYSDITKTSIGKIFGPIPTAPSGSILSLLAPFCTSRFGRIGQSSKEDIEELAHGILLSQVYFVWVLQSNIIRENGSDIFPEVFEDVVKDKGLIVPW
;
A
#
# COMPACT_ATOMS: atom_id res chain seq x y z
N MET A 1 -0.96 -24.96 0.65
CA MET A 1 -2.01 -24.60 -0.33
C MET A 1 -1.54 -23.52 -1.30
N PHE A 2 -1.01 -22.39 -0.81
CA PHE A 2 -0.50 -21.28 -1.62
C PHE A 2 0.56 -21.67 -2.67
N THR A 3 1.62 -22.39 -2.27
CA THR A 3 2.71 -22.84 -3.17
C THR A 3 2.19 -23.64 -4.36
N ARG A 4 1.20 -24.53 -4.14
CA ARG A 4 0.59 -25.34 -5.20
C ARG A 4 -0.22 -24.49 -6.20
N MET A 5 -0.75 -23.35 -5.78
CA MET A 5 -1.43 -22.42 -6.71
C MET A 5 -0.42 -21.66 -7.56
N VAL A 6 0.69 -21.23 -6.95
CA VAL A 6 1.77 -20.54 -7.66
C VAL A 6 2.39 -21.44 -8.73
N GLU A 7 2.74 -22.68 -8.38
CA GLU A 7 3.27 -23.68 -9.33
C GLU A 7 2.30 -23.93 -10.49
N LYS A 8 1.01 -24.11 -10.20
CA LYS A 8 -0.02 -24.29 -11.24
C LYS A 8 -0.17 -23.07 -12.14
N SER A 9 0.08 -21.86 -11.62
CA SER A 9 0.02 -20.63 -12.41
C SER A 9 1.20 -20.54 -13.37
N PHE A 10 2.40 -20.94 -12.93
CA PHE A 10 3.58 -21.06 -13.80
C PHE A 10 3.42 -22.09 -14.93
N GLU A 11 2.69 -23.19 -14.71
CA GLU A 11 2.41 -24.12 -15.80
C GLU A 11 1.32 -23.62 -16.77
N GLN A 12 0.41 -22.78 -16.28
CA GLN A 12 -0.64 -22.20 -17.13
C GLN A 12 -0.12 -21.06 -18.00
N VAL A 13 0.77 -20.20 -17.49
CA VAL A 13 1.30 -19.06 -18.27
C VAL A 13 2.03 -19.51 -19.53
N LYS A 14 2.70 -20.68 -19.49
CA LYS A 14 3.36 -21.29 -20.66
C LYS A 14 2.39 -21.60 -21.81
N LYS A 15 1.09 -21.73 -21.53
CA LYS A 15 0.04 -22.02 -22.53
C LYS A 15 -0.68 -20.78 -23.02
N ALA A 16 -0.44 -19.61 -22.41
CA ALA A 16 -1.03 -18.37 -22.86
C ALA A 16 -0.39 -17.96 -24.21
N ASP A 17 -1.11 -17.21 -25.03
CA ASP A 17 -0.54 -16.67 -26.29
C ASP A 17 0.46 -15.54 -26.00
N PHE A 18 0.18 -14.74 -24.97
CA PHE A 18 1.03 -13.67 -24.48
C PHE A 18 0.72 -13.33 -23.02
N ALA A 19 1.64 -12.62 -22.37
CA ALA A 19 1.51 -12.07 -21.03
C ALA A 19 1.51 -10.54 -21.09
N LEU A 20 0.60 -9.92 -20.33
CA LEU A 20 0.58 -8.48 -20.13
C LEU A 20 1.10 -8.19 -18.72
N CYS A 21 2.11 -7.34 -18.64
CA CYS A 21 2.72 -6.90 -17.40
C CYS A 21 2.35 -5.45 -17.16
N ASN A 22 1.71 -5.19 -16.02
CA ASN A 22 1.66 -3.85 -15.44
C ASN A 22 3.07 -3.53 -14.91
N ALA A 23 4.01 -3.30 -15.84
CA ALA A 23 5.41 -2.94 -15.62
C ALA A 23 5.84 -1.86 -16.63
N VAL A 24 6.67 -0.90 -16.21
CA VAL A 24 7.24 0.17 -17.06
C VAL A 24 8.58 -0.31 -17.64
N ASP A 25 8.72 -0.30 -18.96
CA ASP A 25 9.92 -0.79 -19.65
C ASP A 25 11.20 -0.11 -19.15
N GLU A 26 11.19 1.21 -18.96
CA GLU A 26 12.34 1.97 -18.49
C GLU A 26 12.78 1.58 -17.07
N LEU A 27 11.84 1.10 -16.24
CA LEU A 27 12.13 0.70 -14.85
C LEU A 27 12.61 -0.75 -14.77
N GLU A 28 12.08 -1.64 -15.62
CA GLU A 28 12.25 -3.10 -15.49
C GLU A 28 12.77 -3.77 -16.77
N SER A 29 13.46 -3.02 -17.63
CA SER A 29 13.93 -3.47 -18.95
C SER A 29 14.62 -4.83 -18.98
N GLU A 30 15.57 -5.09 -18.06
CA GLU A 30 16.29 -6.37 -18.04
C GLU A 30 15.35 -7.55 -17.73
N ALA A 31 14.44 -7.39 -16.78
CA ALA A 31 13.48 -8.43 -16.40
C ALA A 31 12.49 -8.69 -17.55
N LEU A 32 11.99 -7.65 -18.19
CA LEU A 32 11.05 -7.75 -19.32
C LEU A 32 11.70 -8.36 -20.56
N LEU A 33 12.97 -8.03 -20.84
CA LEU A 33 13.75 -8.67 -21.89
C LEU A 33 13.97 -10.16 -21.61
N ALA A 34 14.30 -10.52 -20.37
CA ALA A 34 14.48 -11.93 -19.99
C ALA A 34 13.17 -12.73 -20.08
N LEU A 35 12.03 -12.09 -19.80
CA LEU A 35 10.70 -12.68 -19.96
C LEU A 35 10.31 -12.83 -21.44
N SER A 36 10.53 -11.79 -22.26
CA SER A 36 10.17 -11.82 -23.69
C SER A 36 10.94 -12.89 -24.47
N GLN A 37 12.15 -13.26 -24.03
CA GLN A 37 12.92 -14.38 -24.59
C GLN A 37 12.28 -15.75 -24.33
N LYS A 38 11.45 -15.89 -23.29
CA LYS A 38 10.82 -17.16 -22.90
C LYS A 38 9.36 -17.26 -23.34
N HIS A 39 8.65 -16.15 -23.35
CA HIS A 39 7.23 -16.07 -23.65
C HIS A 39 6.87 -14.67 -24.12
N SER A 40 5.97 -14.54 -25.09
CA SER A 40 5.52 -13.25 -25.61
C SER A 40 4.98 -12.37 -24.48
N THR A 41 5.77 -11.40 -24.01
CA THR A 41 5.47 -10.59 -22.83
C THR A 41 5.53 -9.11 -23.19
N TYR A 42 4.52 -8.35 -22.76
CA TYR A 42 4.37 -6.94 -23.08
C TYR A 42 4.12 -6.11 -21.82
N ALA A 43 4.93 -5.07 -21.62
CA ALA A 43 4.67 -4.00 -20.67
C ALA A 43 3.49 -3.13 -21.14
N ILE A 44 2.56 -2.81 -20.23
CA ILE A 44 1.37 -1.97 -20.51
C ILE A 44 1.18 -0.83 -19.51
N ASP A 45 2.26 -0.44 -18.81
CA ASP A 45 2.16 0.53 -17.70
C ASP A 45 2.26 2.00 -18.05
N PRO A 46 1.87 2.85 -17.08
CA PRO A 46 1.11 2.50 -15.87
C PRO A 46 -0.37 2.34 -16.19
N ILE A 47 -0.98 1.19 -15.84
CA ILE A 47 -2.44 1.06 -15.96
C ILE A 47 -3.08 2.00 -14.94
N ASN A 48 -3.60 3.12 -15.44
CA ASN A 48 -4.34 4.05 -14.61
C ASN A 48 -5.77 3.52 -14.40
N PHE A 49 -5.98 2.83 -13.28
CA PHE A 49 -7.31 2.33 -12.89
C PHE A 49 -8.31 3.43 -12.51
N TYR A 50 -7.88 4.69 -12.48
CA TYR A 50 -8.68 5.81 -11.99
C TYR A 50 -8.74 6.97 -12.99
N SER A 51 -9.65 6.88 -13.96
CA SER A 51 -9.96 7.98 -14.87
C SER A 51 -10.77 9.12 -14.21
N ASP A 52 -11.39 8.88 -13.05
CA ASP A 52 -12.37 9.80 -12.42
C ASP A 52 -11.90 10.50 -11.13
N ILE A 53 -10.61 10.40 -10.72
CA ILE A 53 -10.11 11.12 -9.53
C ILE A 53 -10.25 12.64 -9.68
N THR A 54 -10.25 13.17 -10.91
CA THR A 54 -10.44 14.60 -11.15
C THR A 54 -11.85 15.10 -10.80
N LYS A 55 -12.84 14.22 -10.63
CA LYS A 55 -14.23 14.58 -10.27
C LYS A 55 -14.56 14.39 -8.79
N THR A 56 -13.83 13.54 -8.09
CA THR A 56 -14.07 13.28 -6.67
C THR A 56 -13.07 14.06 -5.85
N SER A 57 -13.46 15.22 -5.36
CA SER A 57 -12.67 15.99 -4.40
C SER A 57 -12.22 15.06 -3.28
N ILE A 58 -10.91 14.92 -3.07
CA ILE A 58 -10.32 14.05 -2.03
C ILE A 58 -10.93 14.37 -0.64
N GLY A 59 -11.37 15.62 -0.42
CA GLY A 59 -12.10 16.02 0.79
C GLY A 59 -13.47 15.34 1.01
N LYS A 60 -14.08 14.70 0.01
CA LYS A 60 -15.31 13.89 0.20
C LYS A 60 -15.03 12.49 0.74
N ILE A 61 -13.84 11.94 0.49
CA ILE A 61 -13.48 10.57 0.89
C ILE A 61 -12.78 10.58 2.25
N PHE A 62 -11.92 11.58 2.49
CA PHE A 62 -11.02 11.59 3.64
C PHE A 62 -11.45 12.59 4.75
N GLY A 63 -12.55 13.32 4.59
CA GLY A 63 -12.92 14.39 5.53
C GLY A 63 -11.95 15.59 5.44
N PRO A 64 -11.90 16.47 6.46
CA PRO A 64 -11.02 17.63 6.46
C PRO A 64 -9.56 17.16 6.53
N ILE A 65 -8.83 17.26 5.41
CA ILE A 65 -7.38 17.06 5.40
C ILE A 65 -6.76 18.20 6.22
N PRO A 66 -5.83 17.91 7.15
CA PRO A 66 -5.10 18.94 7.87
C PRO A 66 -4.47 19.94 6.89
N THR A 67 -4.63 21.24 7.15
CA THR A 67 -4.09 22.31 6.30
C THR A 67 -2.57 22.37 6.45
N ALA A 68 -1.86 21.45 5.80
CA ALA A 68 -0.41 21.40 5.80
C ALA A 68 0.17 22.37 4.75
N PRO A 69 1.41 22.85 4.95
CA PRO A 69 2.18 23.47 3.87
C PRO A 69 2.25 22.52 2.67
N SER A 70 2.06 23.06 1.46
CA SER A 70 2.02 22.27 0.21
C SER A 70 3.25 21.36 0.10
N GLY A 71 3.03 20.04 0.08
CA GLY A 71 4.09 19.03 -0.07
C GLY A 71 4.63 18.40 1.23
N SER A 72 4.10 18.75 2.40
CA SER A 72 4.61 18.25 3.70
C SER A 72 3.78 17.13 4.34
N ILE A 73 2.83 16.54 3.62
CA ILE A 73 1.98 15.46 4.15
C ILE A 73 2.62 14.11 3.84
N LEU A 74 3.00 13.37 4.87
CA LEU A 74 3.41 11.98 4.76
C LEU A 74 2.17 11.10 4.55
N SER A 75 2.04 10.51 3.36
CA SER A 75 0.96 9.54 3.08
C SER A 75 1.44 8.14 3.46
N LEU A 76 0.95 7.65 4.60
CA LEU A 76 1.19 6.30 5.10
C LEU A 76 0.03 5.41 4.65
N LEU A 77 0.27 4.63 3.60
CA LEU A 77 -0.60 3.52 3.27
C LEU A 77 -0.12 2.33 4.09
N ALA A 78 -0.95 1.85 5.03
CA ALA A 78 -0.72 0.58 5.70
C ALA A 78 -1.58 -0.58 5.17
N PRO A 79 -1.77 -0.77 3.85
CA PRO A 79 -2.07 -2.09 3.36
C PRO A 79 -0.73 -2.82 3.26
N PHE A 80 -0.43 -3.66 4.25
CA PHE A 80 0.68 -4.62 4.23
C PHE A 80 2.08 -4.00 4.33
N CYS A 81 2.52 -3.70 5.56
CA CYS A 81 3.95 -3.54 5.81
C CYS A 81 4.64 -4.89 5.63
N THR A 82 5.43 -5.00 4.57
CA THR A 82 6.39 -6.09 4.36
C THR A 82 7.51 -5.99 5.41
N SER A 83 7.67 -7.00 6.27
CA SER A 83 8.82 -7.91 6.21
C SER A 83 9.00 -8.78 7.46
N ARG A 84 8.61 -10.06 7.35
CA ARG A 84 9.61 -11.14 7.34
C ARG A 84 9.26 -12.08 6.18
N PHE A 85 10.17 -12.17 5.22
CA PHE A 85 10.28 -13.33 4.33
C PHE A 85 9.06 -13.66 3.44
N GLY A 86 8.60 -12.69 2.64
CA GLY A 86 7.75 -12.98 1.46
C GLY A 86 6.38 -13.60 1.75
N ARG A 87 5.86 -13.49 2.97
CA ARG A 87 4.46 -13.81 3.26
C ARG A 87 3.63 -12.55 3.26
N ILE A 88 2.57 -12.56 2.44
CA ILE A 88 1.43 -11.67 2.61
C ILE A 88 0.86 -11.96 4.01
N GLY A 89 0.95 -10.98 4.89
CA GLY A 89 0.55 -11.09 6.29
C GLY A 89 0.12 -9.74 6.82
N GLN A 90 -0.78 -9.79 7.80
CA GLN A 90 -1.22 -8.62 8.56
C GLN A 90 -0.04 -8.09 9.38
N SER A 91 0.14 -6.77 9.44
CA SER A 91 1.12 -6.13 10.33
C SER A 91 0.87 -6.58 11.78
N SER A 92 1.93 -6.83 12.55
CA SER A 92 1.76 -7.17 13.97
C SER A 92 1.32 -5.94 14.77
N LYS A 93 0.86 -6.14 16.01
CA LYS A 93 0.51 -5.02 16.90
C LYS A 93 1.74 -4.13 17.14
N GLU A 94 2.89 -4.76 17.35
CA GLU A 94 4.17 -4.11 17.61
C GLU A 94 4.63 -3.26 16.41
N ASP A 95 4.47 -3.74 15.18
CA ASP A 95 4.81 -2.95 13.98
C ASP A 95 3.98 -1.65 13.88
N ILE A 96 2.72 -1.72 14.30
CA ILE A 96 1.80 -0.56 14.29
C ILE A 96 2.14 0.40 15.44
N GLU A 97 2.44 -0.12 16.62
CA GLU A 97 2.89 0.66 17.78
C GLU A 97 4.19 1.42 17.47
N GLU A 98 5.19 0.76 16.88
CA GLU A 98 6.46 1.39 16.49
C GLU A 98 6.26 2.46 15.40
N LEU A 99 5.37 2.22 14.44
CA LEU A 99 5.02 3.23 13.43
C LEU A 99 4.32 4.44 14.08
N ALA A 100 3.42 4.21 15.03
CA ALA A 100 2.76 5.27 15.79
C ALA A 100 3.79 6.09 16.60
N HIS A 101 4.76 5.44 17.24
CA HIS A 101 5.87 6.12 17.90
C HIS A 101 6.71 6.94 16.92
N GLY A 102 7.04 6.40 15.75
CA GLY A 102 7.76 7.13 14.69
C GLY A 102 7.02 8.39 14.25
N ILE A 103 5.71 8.31 14.05
CA ILE A 103 4.86 9.46 13.73
C ILE A 103 4.93 10.52 14.83
N LEU A 104 4.75 10.13 16.10
CA LEU A 104 4.82 11.05 17.25
C LEU A 104 6.14 11.80 17.32
N LEU A 105 7.25 11.08 17.15
CA LEU A 105 8.60 11.65 17.22
C LEU A 105 8.89 12.57 16.03
N SER A 106 8.39 12.23 14.84
CA SER A 106 8.65 12.99 13.62
C SER A 106 7.90 14.33 13.57
N GLN A 107 6.78 14.46 14.30
CA GLN A 107 5.92 15.64 14.33
C GLN A 107 5.44 16.13 12.94
N VAL A 108 5.45 15.26 11.93
CA VAL A 108 5.03 15.61 10.57
C VAL A 108 3.51 15.61 10.42
N TYR A 109 3.02 16.26 9.37
CA TYR A 109 1.63 16.08 8.96
C TYR A 109 1.50 14.74 8.24
N PHE A 110 0.45 13.97 8.52
CA PHE A 110 0.30 12.65 7.91
C PHE A 110 -1.14 12.27 7.59
N VAL A 111 -1.30 11.36 6.63
CA VAL A 111 -2.53 10.62 6.40
C VAL A 111 -2.18 9.14 6.52
N TRP A 112 -2.81 8.44 7.46
CA TRP A 112 -2.55 7.03 7.71
C TRP A 112 -3.78 6.19 7.40
N VAL A 113 -3.72 5.39 6.35
CA VAL A 113 -4.79 4.47 5.96
C VAL A 113 -4.57 3.12 6.65
N LEU A 114 -5.48 2.72 7.53
CA LEU A 114 -5.43 1.48 8.30
C LEU A 114 -6.53 0.51 7.87
N GLN A 115 -6.19 -0.76 7.72
CA GLN A 115 -7.16 -1.78 7.37
C GLN A 115 -8.14 -2.05 8.54
N SER A 116 -9.43 -2.08 8.24
CA SER A 116 -10.52 -2.22 9.21
C SER A 116 -10.49 -3.51 10.05
N ASN A 117 -9.92 -4.60 9.52
CA ASN A 117 -9.69 -5.85 10.27
C ASN A 117 -8.68 -5.69 11.41
N ILE A 118 -7.62 -4.90 11.21
CA ILE A 118 -6.58 -4.64 12.23
C ILE A 118 -7.19 -3.91 13.43
N ILE A 119 -8.02 -2.89 13.15
CA ILE A 119 -8.74 -2.12 14.18
C ILE A 119 -9.71 -3.03 14.94
N ARG A 120 -10.38 -3.94 14.23
CA ARG A 120 -11.36 -4.85 14.84
C ARG A 120 -10.73 -5.95 15.69
N GLU A 121 -9.58 -6.48 15.28
CA GLU A 121 -8.92 -7.60 15.96
C GLU A 121 -8.11 -7.15 17.18
N ASN A 122 -7.47 -5.99 17.11
CA ASN A 122 -6.60 -5.49 18.18
C ASN A 122 -7.27 -4.43 19.08
N GLY A 123 -8.49 -3.99 18.75
CA GLY A 123 -9.24 -3.00 19.53
C GLY A 123 -8.66 -1.58 19.43
N SER A 124 -8.98 -0.70 20.37
CA SER A 124 -8.43 0.67 20.45
C SER A 124 -7.04 0.74 21.11
N ASP A 125 -6.49 -0.40 21.56
CA ASP A 125 -5.23 -0.50 22.33
C ASP A 125 -3.98 -0.62 21.42
N ILE A 126 -4.11 -0.33 20.12
CA ILE A 126 -3.02 -0.43 19.14
C ILE A 126 -2.16 0.83 19.11
N PHE A 127 -2.68 1.93 19.64
CA PHE A 127 -1.99 3.20 19.67
C PHE A 127 -1.48 3.50 21.08
N PRO A 128 -0.33 4.17 21.21
CA PRO A 128 0.10 4.73 22.48
C PRO A 128 -1.00 5.61 23.10
N GLU A 129 -1.13 5.60 24.43
CA GLU A 129 -2.20 6.30 25.17
C GLU A 129 -2.34 7.79 24.79
N VAL A 130 -1.22 8.44 24.45
CA VAL A 130 -1.16 9.88 24.11
C VAL A 130 -1.22 10.13 22.59
N PHE A 131 -1.38 9.08 21.77
CA PHE A 131 -1.24 9.17 20.32
C PHE A 131 -2.30 10.07 19.70
N GLU A 132 -3.58 9.76 19.94
CA GLU A 132 -4.71 10.49 19.35
C GLU A 132 -4.70 11.98 19.74
N ASP A 133 -4.39 12.28 21.01
CA ASP A 133 -4.34 13.64 21.52
C ASP A 133 -3.25 14.51 20.88
N VAL A 134 -2.09 13.92 20.57
CA VAL A 134 -0.94 14.62 19.99
C VAL A 134 -1.10 14.81 18.48
N VAL A 135 -1.74 13.84 17.80
CA VAL A 135 -1.83 13.83 16.34
C VAL A 135 -3.11 14.46 15.80
N LYS A 136 -4.13 14.75 16.63
CA LYS A 136 -5.43 15.30 16.21
C LYS A 136 -5.34 16.54 15.30
N ASP A 137 -4.33 17.38 15.49
CA ASP A 137 -4.15 18.63 14.74
C ASP A 137 -3.17 18.49 13.56
N LYS A 138 -2.51 17.32 13.42
CA LYS A 138 -1.43 17.07 12.46
C LYS A 138 -1.74 15.92 11.50
N GLY A 139 -2.62 15.01 11.88
CA GLY A 139 -2.79 13.73 11.23
C GLY A 139 -4.23 13.34 11.00
N LEU A 140 -4.46 12.52 9.99
CA LEU A 140 -5.74 11.90 9.71
C LEU A 140 -5.55 10.39 9.60
N ILE A 141 -6.30 9.62 10.39
CA ILE A 141 -6.32 8.15 10.32
C ILE A 141 -7.62 7.74 9.64
N VAL A 142 -7.52 6.97 8.54
CA VAL A 142 -8.68 6.57 7.74
C VAL A 142 -8.78 5.05 7.68
N PRO A 143 -9.95 4.46 8.01
CA PRO A 143 -10.15 3.03 7.83
C PRO A 143 -10.34 2.66 6.34
N TRP A 144 -9.82 1.50 5.94
CA TRP A 144 -10.05 0.86 4.63
C TRP A 144 -10.56 -0.58 4.75
#